data_AF-A0A235G4Z9-F1
#
_entry.id   AF-A0A235G4Z9-F1
#
_cell.length_a   1.000
_cell.length_b   1.000
_cell.length_c   1.000
_cell.angle_alpha   90.00
_cell.angle_beta   90.00
_cell.angle_gamma   90.00
#
_symmetry.space_group_name_H-M   'P 1'
#
loop_
_entity.id
_entity.type
_entity.pdbx_description
1 polymer ?
#
loop_
_entity_poly.entity_id
_entity_poly.type
_entity_poly.pdbx_seq_one_letter_code
_entity_poly.pdbx_strand_id
1 'polypeptide(L)'
;MSTYIPIDSASSPLGQDASKTAAVGPSLAFDDQRHLTAHRWLVEETYILDRQDYDAWLETLAEDIHYFMPIRVTTALGTGYDTAKDMAHFDEDKYSLSRRVARFDTGHAWAEDPPSRLRHHLSNVRTFATENENELVVESAVLLFRSRGDVLEPSLLSVGRVDLLRLEDGVWRLARRHIAADESVLRMQNLAVFL
;
A
#
# COMPACT_ATOMS: atom_id res chain seq x y z
N MET A 1 4.63 11.29 -24.67
CA MET A 1 3.78 10.17 -24.22
C MET A 1 4.26 9.78 -22.84
N SER A 2 3.36 9.71 -21.86
CA SER A 2 3.70 9.23 -20.52
C SER A 2 4.06 7.74 -20.60
N THR A 3 5.15 7.34 -19.96
CA THR A 3 5.52 5.93 -19.78
C THR A 3 4.90 5.31 -18.52
N TYR A 4 4.24 6.13 -17.70
CA TYR A 4 3.56 5.69 -16.49
C TYR A 4 2.20 5.09 -16.83
N ILE A 5 1.99 3.86 -16.38
CA ILE A 5 0.72 3.13 -16.50
C ILE A 5 0.15 3.03 -15.09
N PRO A 6 -0.99 3.68 -14.81
CA PRO A 6 -1.60 3.63 -13.48
C PRO A 6 -2.13 2.22 -13.20
N ILE A 7 -2.01 1.82 -11.94
CA ILE A 7 -2.64 0.59 -11.44
C ILE A 7 -4.15 0.83 -11.37
N ASP A 8 -4.94 -0.17 -11.78
CA ASP A 8 -6.40 -0.12 -11.74
C ASP A 8 -6.93 -1.37 -11.04
N SER A 9 -7.73 -1.18 -9.99
CA SER A 9 -8.41 -2.24 -9.27
C SER A 9 -9.35 -3.06 -10.15
N ALA A 10 -9.92 -2.47 -11.20
CA ALA A 10 -10.81 -3.18 -12.12
C ALA A 10 -10.09 -4.30 -12.92
N SER A 11 -8.75 -4.33 -12.90
CA SER A 11 -7.96 -5.42 -13.47
C SER A 11 -7.83 -6.64 -12.55
N SER A 12 -8.27 -6.52 -11.29
CA SER A 12 -8.26 -7.61 -10.30
C SER A 12 -9.66 -8.23 -10.16
N PRO A 13 -9.74 -9.56 -9.93
CA PRO A 13 -10.99 -10.21 -9.56
C PRO A 13 -11.65 -9.69 -8.28
N LEU A 14 -10.88 -9.34 -7.24
CA LEU A 14 -11.40 -8.79 -5.97
C LEU A 14 -11.65 -7.28 -6.04
N GLY A 15 -11.03 -6.59 -6.99
CA GLY A 15 -11.11 -5.14 -7.14
C GLY A 15 -12.29 -4.61 -7.94
N GLN A 16 -13.23 -5.47 -8.37
CA GLN A 16 -14.35 -5.05 -9.22
C GLN A 16 -15.26 -4.01 -8.55
N ASP A 17 -15.47 -4.16 -7.24
CA ASP A 17 -16.31 -3.30 -6.41
C ASP A 17 -15.50 -2.23 -5.65
N ALA A 18 -14.17 -2.23 -5.79
CA ALA A 18 -13.32 -1.22 -5.18
C ALA A 18 -13.70 0.18 -5.68
N SER A 19 -13.62 1.18 -4.79
CA SER A 19 -13.85 2.57 -5.18
C SER A 19 -13.00 2.94 -6.40
N LYS A 20 -13.60 3.68 -7.33
CA LYS A 20 -12.95 4.20 -8.55
C LYS A 20 -12.65 5.68 -8.45
N THR A 21 -12.81 6.27 -7.27
CA THR A 21 -12.53 7.69 -7.04
C THR A 21 -11.10 8.01 -7.44
N ALA A 22 -10.96 9.06 -8.25
CA ALA A 22 -9.69 9.53 -8.78
C ALA A 22 -9.40 10.96 -8.31
N ALA A 23 -8.13 11.34 -8.40
CA ALA A 23 -7.68 12.70 -8.11
C ALA A 23 -8.27 13.69 -9.13
N VAL A 24 -8.60 14.90 -8.65
CA VAL A 24 -9.06 16.02 -9.47
C VAL A 24 -8.11 17.21 -9.27
N GLY A 25 -7.65 17.79 -10.38
CA GLY A 25 -6.78 18.96 -10.37
C GLY A 25 -5.34 18.68 -9.92
N PRO A 26 -4.55 19.74 -9.63
CA PRO A 26 -3.18 19.59 -9.14
C PRO A 26 -3.15 19.09 -7.69
N SER A 27 -1.98 18.69 -7.21
CA SER A 27 -1.78 18.37 -5.79
C SER A 27 -2.09 19.59 -4.92
N LEU A 28 -2.71 19.33 -3.77
CA LEU A 28 -2.95 20.31 -2.73
C LEU A 28 -1.63 20.93 -2.25
N ALA A 29 -1.70 22.18 -1.79
CA ALA A 29 -0.57 22.83 -1.16
C ALA A 29 -0.19 22.12 0.15
N PHE A 30 1.09 22.18 0.53
CA PHE A 30 1.58 21.45 1.71
C PHE A 30 1.10 22.04 3.05
N ASP A 31 0.60 23.26 3.05
CA ASP A 31 -0.06 23.90 4.18
C ASP A 31 -1.60 23.72 4.18
N ASP A 32 -2.16 23.04 3.17
CA ASP A 32 -3.58 22.67 3.17
C ASP A 32 -3.86 21.67 4.31
N GLN A 33 -4.89 21.96 5.12
CA GLN A 33 -5.26 21.13 6.27
C GLN A 33 -5.54 19.66 5.88
N ARG A 34 -6.08 19.41 4.68
CA ARG A 34 -6.34 18.06 4.17
C ARG A 34 -5.04 17.32 3.90
N HIS A 35 -4.05 18.01 3.32
CA HIS A 35 -2.72 17.43 3.11
C HIS A 35 -2.04 17.12 4.44
N LEU A 36 -2.05 18.05 5.40
CA LEU A 36 -1.47 17.83 6.73
C LEU A 36 -2.12 16.63 7.45
N THR A 37 -3.43 16.46 7.30
CA THR A 37 -4.18 15.34 7.87
C THR A 37 -3.80 14.02 7.22
N ALA A 38 -3.79 13.95 5.88
CA ALA A 38 -3.39 12.77 5.14
C ALA A 38 -1.92 12.38 5.39
N HIS A 39 -1.01 13.35 5.40
CA HIS A 39 0.41 13.13 5.68
C HIS A 39 0.61 12.56 7.08
N ARG A 40 -0.04 13.13 8.10
CA ARG A 40 0.01 12.58 9.46
C ARG A 40 -0.52 11.15 9.49
N TRP A 41 -1.66 10.87 8.86
CA TRP A 41 -2.25 9.54 8.81
C TRP A 41 -1.25 8.50 8.28
N LEU A 42 -0.58 8.81 7.15
CA LEU A 42 0.42 7.91 6.55
C LEU A 42 1.65 7.70 7.46
N VAL A 43 2.11 8.75 8.15
CA VAL A 43 3.22 8.64 9.09
C VAL A 43 2.84 7.77 10.29
N GLU A 44 1.64 7.93 10.86
CA GLU A 44 1.21 7.09 11.98
C GLU A 44 1.05 5.63 11.54
N GLU A 45 0.50 5.39 10.34
CA GLU A 45 0.39 4.05 9.76
C GLU A 45 1.74 3.33 9.68
N THR A 46 2.78 3.98 9.15
CA THR A 46 4.11 3.35 9.03
C THR A 46 4.67 2.95 10.39
N TYR A 47 4.40 3.74 11.43
CA TYR A 47 4.80 3.45 12.80
C TYR A 47 4.02 2.29 13.45
N ILE A 48 2.75 2.09 13.07
CA ILE A 48 1.94 0.92 13.45
C ILE A 48 2.54 -0.33 12.78
N LEU A 49 2.77 -0.27 11.46
CA LEU A 49 3.36 -1.38 10.69
C LEU A 49 4.77 -1.74 11.15
N ASP A 50 5.61 -0.76 11.48
CA ASP A 50 6.97 -0.97 11.99
C ASP A 50 6.99 -1.68 13.36
N ARG A 51 5.95 -1.46 14.17
CA ARG A 51 5.74 -2.14 15.46
C ARG A 51 5.05 -3.49 15.31
N GLN A 52 4.60 -3.83 14.11
CA GLN A 52 3.84 -5.04 13.80
C GLN A 52 2.53 -5.13 14.61
N ASP A 53 1.95 -3.97 14.96
CA ASP A 53 0.65 -3.89 15.61
C ASP A 53 -0.45 -3.98 14.55
N TYR A 54 -0.60 -5.18 13.98
CA TYR A 54 -1.45 -5.39 12.81
C TYR A 54 -2.94 -5.35 13.14
N ASP A 55 -3.33 -5.64 14.38
CA ASP A 55 -4.70 -5.45 14.85
C ASP A 55 -5.07 -3.96 14.81
N ALA A 56 -4.22 -3.08 15.34
CA ALA A 56 -4.44 -1.64 15.25
C ALA A 56 -4.45 -1.15 13.78
N TRP A 57 -3.62 -1.74 12.92
CA TRP A 57 -3.64 -1.43 11.49
C TRP A 57 -4.96 -1.81 10.81
N LEU A 58 -5.53 -2.99 11.09
CA LEU A 58 -6.82 -3.41 10.52
C LEU A 58 -7.96 -2.45 10.85
N GLU A 59 -7.96 -1.86 12.06
CA GLU A 59 -8.96 -0.85 12.47
C GLU A 59 -8.87 0.46 11.67
N THR A 60 -7.72 0.74 11.04
CA THR A 60 -7.54 1.90 10.15
C THR A 60 -8.07 1.66 8.74
N LEU A 61 -8.51 0.45 8.41
CA LEU A 61 -8.98 0.09 7.08
C LEU A 61 -10.49 0.21 6.98
N ALA A 62 -10.96 0.80 5.87
CA ALA A 62 -12.37 0.80 5.53
C ALA A 62 -12.85 -0.64 5.28
N GLU A 63 -14.14 -0.89 5.45
CA GLU A 63 -14.69 -2.23 5.26
C GLU A 63 -14.55 -2.72 3.81
N ASP A 64 -14.63 -1.80 2.85
CA ASP A 64 -14.48 -2.02 1.42
C ASP A 64 -13.03 -1.86 0.92
N ILE A 65 -12.03 -1.99 1.80
CA ILE A 65 -10.62 -1.87 1.41
C ILE A 65 -10.28 -2.84 0.28
N HIS A 66 -9.66 -2.31 -0.77
CA HIS A 66 -8.92 -3.11 -1.73
C HIS A 66 -7.43 -2.78 -1.68
N TYR A 67 -6.63 -3.77 -1.29
CA TYR A 67 -5.19 -3.68 -1.12
C TYR A 67 -4.49 -4.46 -2.23
N PHE A 68 -3.92 -3.72 -3.19
CA PHE A 68 -3.53 -4.28 -4.48
C PHE A 68 -2.09 -3.94 -4.87
N MET A 69 -1.32 -4.99 -5.17
CA MET A 69 0.06 -4.93 -5.65
C MET A 69 0.23 -5.91 -6.82
N PRO A 70 0.02 -5.47 -8.07
CA PRO A 70 0.21 -6.33 -9.24
C PRO A 70 1.68 -6.71 -9.44
N ILE A 71 1.94 -7.83 -10.12
CA ILE A 71 3.31 -8.22 -10.50
C ILE A 71 3.78 -7.33 -11.65
N ARG A 72 4.93 -6.67 -11.51
CA ARG A 72 5.53 -5.87 -12.59
C ARG A 72 6.24 -6.75 -13.61
N VAL A 73 6.15 -6.39 -14.89
CA VAL A 73 6.82 -7.09 -15.99
C VAL A 73 7.59 -6.11 -16.87
N THR A 74 8.74 -6.55 -17.36
CA THR A 74 9.54 -5.75 -18.31
C THR A 74 8.95 -5.86 -19.70
N THR A 75 8.41 -4.76 -20.24
CA THR A 75 7.81 -4.70 -21.57
C THR A 75 8.52 -3.67 -22.45
N ALA A 76 8.32 -3.77 -23.76
CA ALA A 76 8.82 -2.75 -24.69
C ALA A 76 8.03 -1.44 -24.54
N LEU A 77 8.69 -0.31 -24.85
CA LEU A 77 8.05 1.00 -24.85
C LEU A 77 6.84 1.02 -25.78
N GLY A 78 5.70 1.53 -25.30
CA GLY A 78 4.47 1.66 -26.09
C GLY A 78 3.56 0.43 -26.11
N THR A 79 3.90 -0.62 -25.36
CA THR A 79 3.02 -1.80 -25.19
C THR A 79 1.74 -1.52 -24.42
N GLY A 80 1.70 -0.45 -23.63
CA GLY A 80 0.50 -0.01 -22.89
C GLY A 80 0.21 -0.78 -21.60
N TYR A 81 1.08 -1.71 -21.20
CA TYR A 81 1.02 -2.41 -19.93
C TYR A 81 2.43 -2.68 -19.39
N ASP A 82 2.55 -2.74 -18.07
CA ASP A 82 3.79 -3.06 -17.35
C ASP A 82 3.53 -3.94 -16.12
N THR A 83 2.34 -4.54 -16.06
CA THR A 83 1.88 -5.48 -15.04
C THR A 83 1.41 -6.78 -15.67
N ALA A 84 1.62 -7.89 -14.98
CA ALA A 84 1.12 -9.19 -15.40
C ALA A 84 -0.40 -9.24 -15.23
N LYS A 85 -1.09 -9.76 -16.24
CA LYS A 85 -2.54 -9.92 -16.20
C LYS A 85 -2.93 -10.98 -15.18
N ASP A 86 -3.97 -10.72 -14.39
CA ASP A 86 -4.58 -11.66 -13.43
C ASP A 86 -3.59 -12.23 -12.38
N MET A 87 -2.45 -11.55 -12.15
CA MET A 87 -1.43 -11.97 -11.19
C MET A 87 -0.96 -10.81 -10.33
N ALA A 88 -0.94 -11.03 -9.01
CA ALA A 88 -0.56 -10.02 -8.04
C ALA A 88 0.28 -10.61 -6.90
N HIS A 89 1.12 -9.77 -6.30
CA HIS A 89 1.74 -10.05 -5.01
C HIS A 89 0.75 -9.88 -3.86
N PHE A 90 -0.14 -8.89 -3.99
CA PHE A 90 -1.30 -8.68 -3.14
C PHE A 90 -2.50 -8.38 -3.99
N ASP A 91 -3.59 -9.10 -3.74
CA ASP A 91 -4.92 -8.82 -4.23
C ASP A 91 -5.84 -9.21 -3.07
N GLU A 92 -6.11 -8.26 -2.18
CA GLU A 92 -6.63 -8.54 -0.85
C GLU A 92 -7.81 -7.62 -0.51
N ASP A 93 -8.82 -8.20 0.13
CA ASP A 93 -9.92 -7.50 0.79
C ASP A 93 -9.71 -7.51 2.32
N LYS A 94 -10.61 -6.87 3.08
CA LYS A 94 -10.47 -6.83 4.55
C LYS A 94 -10.48 -8.22 5.18
N TYR A 95 -11.26 -9.15 4.63
CA TYR A 95 -11.36 -10.50 5.15
C TYR A 95 -10.02 -11.25 4.96
N SER A 96 -9.45 -11.22 3.75
CA SER A 96 -8.19 -11.89 3.45
C SER A 96 -7.01 -11.26 4.18
N LEU A 97 -6.98 -9.93 4.33
CA LEU A 97 -6.04 -9.22 5.20
C LEU A 97 -6.15 -9.68 6.66
N SER A 98 -7.38 -9.77 7.20
CA SER A 98 -7.61 -10.22 8.58
C SER A 98 -7.12 -11.66 8.79
N ARG A 99 -7.30 -12.55 7.80
CA ARG A 99 -6.75 -13.91 7.83
C ARG A 99 -5.22 -13.92 7.84
N ARG A 100 -4.59 -12.97 7.15
CA ARG A 100 -3.14 -12.82 7.11
C ARG A 100 -2.59 -12.33 8.46
N VAL A 101 -3.26 -11.35 9.07
CA VAL A 101 -2.95 -10.86 10.42
C VAL A 101 -3.07 -11.97 11.45
N ALA A 102 -4.20 -12.67 11.49
CA ALA A 102 -4.41 -13.79 12.41
C ALA A 102 -3.34 -14.89 12.28
N ARG A 103 -2.76 -15.08 11.08
CA ARG A 103 -1.65 -16.02 10.88
C ARG A 103 -0.38 -15.59 11.60
N PHE A 104 -0.07 -14.30 11.64
CA PHE A 104 1.08 -13.77 12.40
C PHE A 104 0.92 -14.03 13.90
N ASP A 105 -0.30 -13.95 14.44
CA ASP A 105 -0.56 -14.15 15.88
C ASP A 105 -0.47 -15.61 16.34
N THR A 106 -0.67 -16.57 15.43
CA THR A 106 -0.74 -18.00 15.81
C THR A 106 0.56 -18.58 16.39
N GLY A 107 1.68 -17.83 16.41
CA GLY A 107 2.99 -18.33 16.87
C GLY A 107 3.59 -19.42 15.97
N HIS A 108 2.89 -19.82 14.90
CA HIS A 108 3.36 -20.79 13.90
C HIS A 108 3.74 -20.10 12.58
N ALA A 109 3.87 -18.77 12.60
CA ALA A 109 4.44 -18.01 11.51
C ALA A 109 5.97 -18.19 11.51
N TRP A 110 6.46 -19.39 11.17
CA TRP A 110 7.90 -19.70 11.08
C TRP A 110 8.69 -18.71 10.20
N ALA A 111 8.00 -18.03 9.27
CA ALA A 111 8.57 -16.98 8.43
C ALA A 111 8.90 -15.69 9.20
N GLU A 112 8.31 -15.46 10.37
CA GLU A 112 8.47 -14.29 11.24
C GLU A 112 8.79 -14.68 12.70
N ASP A 113 9.33 -15.89 12.93
CA ASP A 113 9.91 -16.28 14.22
C ASP A 113 11.38 -16.68 14.03
N PRO A 114 12.37 -15.86 14.44
CA PRO A 114 12.22 -14.57 15.12
C PRO A 114 11.69 -13.47 14.19
N PRO A 115 11.02 -12.44 14.73
CA PRO A 115 10.36 -11.40 13.93
C PRO A 115 11.35 -10.54 13.16
N SER A 116 10.94 -10.13 11.97
CA SER A 116 11.69 -9.15 11.18
C SER A 116 11.75 -7.82 11.91
N ARG A 117 12.85 -7.08 11.74
CA ARG A 117 12.96 -5.67 12.11
C ARG A 117 12.61 -4.85 10.88
N LEU A 118 11.56 -4.03 11.00
CA LEU A 118 10.99 -3.28 9.89
C LEU A 118 11.23 -1.76 10.04
N ARG A 119 11.40 -1.10 8.89
CA ARG A 119 11.34 0.36 8.78
C ARG A 119 10.72 0.75 7.45
N HIS A 120 9.59 1.43 7.51
CA HIS A 120 8.96 2.06 6.35
C HIS A 120 9.41 3.51 6.24
N HIS A 121 10.33 3.80 5.31
CA HIS A 121 10.75 5.18 5.02
C HIS A 121 9.75 5.83 4.06
N LEU A 122 8.77 6.55 4.61
CA LEU A 122 7.78 7.32 3.85
C LEU A 122 8.40 8.63 3.31
N SER A 123 8.14 8.96 2.05
CA SER A 123 8.59 10.19 1.40
C SER A 123 7.67 10.59 0.23
N ASN A 124 7.96 11.75 -0.38
CA ASN A 124 7.30 12.23 -1.61
C ASN A 124 5.76 12.26 -1.54
N VAL A 125 5.22 12.60 -0.38
CA VAL A 125 3.77 12.61 -0.15
C VAL A 125 3.12 13.76 -0.92
N ARG A 126 2.13 13.45 -1.74
CA ARG A 126 1.28 14.42 -2.43
C ARG A 126 -0.17 14.05 -2.23
N THR A 127 -0.99 15.03 -1.89
CA THR A 127 -2.43 14.83 -1.66
C THR A 127 -3.22 15.53 -2.75
N PHE A 128 -4.30 14.93 -3.19
CA PHE A 128 -5.16 15.45 -4.24
C PHE A 128 -6.61 15.45 -3.74
N ALA A 129 -7.35 16.50 -4.11
CA ALA A 129 -8.80 16.50 -3.94
C ALA A 129 -9.44 15.45 -4.86
N THR A 130 -10.66 15.07 -4.53
CA THR A 130 -11.50 14.22 -5.38
C THR A 130 -12.86 14.91 -5.60
N GLU A 131 -13.75 14.32 -6.39
CA GLU A 131 -15.13 14.82 -6.51
C GLU A 131 -15.94 14.65 -5.22
N ASN A 132 -15.49 13.75 -4.32
CA ASN A 132 -16.08 13.55 -3.01
C ASN A 132 -15.24 14.26 -1.94
N GLU A 133 -15.82 15.25 -1.26
CA GLU A 133 -15.09 16.04 -0.25
C GLU A 133 -14.62 15.21 0.96
N ASN A 134 -15.22 14.04 1.18
CA ASN A 134 -14.81 13.09 2.21
C ASN A 134 -13.75 12.09 1.74
N GLU A 135 -13.25 12.21 0.51
CA GLU A 135 -12.20 11.33 -0.03
C GLU A 135 -11.00 12.14 -0.51
N LEU A 136 -9.81 11.60 -0.23
CA LEU A 136 -8.53 12.14 -0.66
C LEU A 136 -7.75 11.05 -1.37
N VAL A 137 -7.17 11.38 -2.52
CA VAL A 137 -6.15 10.53 -3.14
C VAL A 137 -4.78 10.99 -2.66
N VAL A 138 -3.97 10.06 -2.18
CA VAL A 138 -2.64 10.36 -1.64
C VAL A 138 -1.60 9.48 -2.31
N GLU A 139 -0.64 10.12 -2.96
CA GLU A 139 0.52 9.45 -3.53
C GLU A 139 1.68 9.54 -2.56
N SER A 140 2.43 8.46 -2.40
CA SER A 140 3.63 8.44 -1.58
C SER A 140 4.66 7.44 -2.10
N ALA A 141 5.92 7.61 -1.70
CA ALA A 141 6.98 6.64 -1.93
C ALA A 141 7.39 6.01 -0.60
N VAL A 142 7.59 4.70 -0.60
CA VAL A 142 8.04 3.95 0.58
C VAL A 142 9.26 3.12 0.21
N LEU A 143 10.33 3.30 0.98
CA LEU A 143 11.44 2.35 1.01
C LEU A 143 11.31 1.50 2.28
N LEU A 144 10.95 0.24 2.12
CA LEU A 144 10.92 -0.73 3.19
C LEU A 144 12.33 -1.29 3.41
N PHE A 145 12.85 -1.15 4.63
CA PHE A 145 13.99 -1.89 5.13
C PHE A 145 13.51 -3.04 6.01
N ARG A 146 13.99 -4.25 5.73
CA ARG A 146 13.71 -5.46 6.50
C ARG A 146 15.01 -6.19 6.83
N SER A 147 15.27 -6.46 8.11
CA SER A 147 16.34 -7.35 8.54
C SER A 147 15.80 -8.45 9.46
N ARG A 148 16.42 -9.64 9.44
CA ARG A 148 16.02 -10.77 10.27
C ARG A 148 17.23 -11.59 10.69
N GLY A 149 17.24 -12.05 11.94
CA GLY A 149 18.38 -12.74 12.53
C GLY A 149 19.59 -11.83 12.69
N ASP A 150 20.78 -12.44 12.70
CA ASP A 150 22.04 -11.77 13.05
C ASP A 150 23.01 -11.64 11.88
N VAL A 151 22.90 -12.49 10.85
CA VAL A 151 23.94 -12.66 9.82
C VAL A 151 23.43 -12.43 8.39
N LEU A 152 22.11 -12.45 8.18
CA LEU A 152 21.54 -12.27 6.85
C LEU A 152 21.60 -10.79 6.45
N GLU A 153 21.93 -10.54 5.18
CA GLU A 153 21.85 -9.21 4.61
C GLU A 153 20.39 -8.70 4.67
N PRO A 154 20.19 -7.41 5.00
CA PRO A 154 18.86 -6.83 4.99
C PRO A 154 18.31 -6.78 3.56
N SER A 155 17.00 -6.95 3.45
CA SER A 155 16.27 -6.70 2.20
C SER A 155 15.77 -5.26 2.17
N LEU A 156 15.89 -4.64 1.00
CA LEU A 156 15.27 -3.36 0.68
C LEU A 156 14.19 -3.59 -0.37
N LEU A 157 13.06 -2.90 -0.23
CA LEU A 157 12.00 -2.89 -1.23
C LEU A 157 11.52 -1.45 -1.44
N SER A 158 11.68 -0.95 -2.67
CA SER A 158 11.18 0.36 -3.08
C SER A 158 9.82 0.21 -3.76
N VAL A 159 8.84 0.97 -3.28
CA VAL A 159 7.49 1.01 -3.85
C VAL A 159 6.93 2.42 -3.92
N GLY A 160 6.12 2.67 -4.95
CA GLY A 160 5.16 3.76 -4.99
C GLY A 160 3.79 3.31 -4.47
N ARG A 161 3.08 4.18 -3.76
CA ARG A 161 1.73 3.96 -3.25
C ARG A 161 0.78 5.03 -3.78
N VAL A 162 -0.42 4.61 -4.18
CA VAL A 162 -1.56 5.49 -4.42
C VAL A 162 -2.72 5.03 -3.54
N ASP A 163 -3.00 5.81 -2.52
CA ASP A 163 -3.98 5.52 -1.49
C ASP A 163 -5.25 6.36 -1.69
N LEU A 164 -6.41 5.76 -1.44
CA LEU A 164 -7.67 6.48 -1.25
C LEU A 164 -7.98 6.50 0.24
N LEU A 165 -7.85 7.65 0.86
CA LEU A 165 -8.31 7.89 2.23
C LEU A 165 -9.75 8.38 2.19
N ARG A 166 -10.60 7.82 3.05
CA ARG A 166 -12.00 8.19 3.18
C ARG A 166 -12.32 8.57 4.63
N LEU A 167 -13.03 9.67 4.80
CA LEU A 167 -13.55 10.11 6.09
C LEU A 167 -14.88 9.42 6.36
N GLU A 168 -14.93 8.59 7.40
CA GLU A 168 -16.10 7.84 7.83
C GLU A 168 -16.29 8.04 9.34
N ASP A 169 -17.46 8.52 9.76
CA ASP A 169 -17.78 8.80 11.17
C ASP A 169 -16.73 9.68 11.89
N GLY A 170 -16.14 10.62 11.15
CA GLY A 170 -15.10 11.52 11.68
C GLY A 170 -13.69 10.91 11.76
N VAL A 171 -13.50 9.68 11.26
CA VAL A 171 -12.21 8.98 11.25
C VAL A 171 -11.76 8.74 9.81
N TRP A 172 -10.50 9.04 9.51
CA TRP A 172 -9.90 8.71 8.21
C TRP A 172 -9.50 7.25 8.16
N ARG A 173 -9.98 6.53 7.14
CA ARG A 173 -9.66 5.14 6.87
C ARG A 173 -9.10 4.95 5.47
N LEU A 174 -8.30 3.91 5.29
CA LEU A 174 -7.81 3.48 3.98
C LEU A 174 -8.89 2.67 3.28
N ALA A 175 -9.40 3.15 2.15
CA ALA A 175 -10.40 2.45 1.33
C ALA A 175 -9.80 1.78 0.08
N ARG A 176 -8.63 2.22 -0.36
CA ARG A 176 -7.91 1.59 -1.48
C ARG A 176 -6.42 1.85 -1.35
N ARG A 177 -5.60 0.86 -1.63
CA ARG A 177 -4.16 1.03 -1.81
C ARG A 177 -3.71 0.33 -3.07
N HIS A 178 -3.08 1.09 -3.97
CA HIS A 178 -2.35 0.56 -5.10
C HIS A 178 -0.86 0.66 -4.85
N ILE A 179 -0.14 -0.43 -5.06
CA ILE A 179 1.28 -0.56 -4.75
C ILE A 179 2.02 -0.92 -6.03
N ALA A 180 2.91 -0.04 -6.46
CA ALA A 180 3.80 -0.28 -7.57
C ALA A 180 5.20 -0.59 -7.03
N ALA A 181 5.63 -1.86 -7.10
CA ALA A 181 7.04 -2.17 -6.88
C ALA A 181 7.90 -1.59 -8.01
N ASP A 182 9.13 -1.18 -7.68
CA ASP A 182 10.12 -0.72 -8.65
C ASP A 182 10.94 -1.89 -9.25
N GLU A 183 10.55 -3.14 -8.98
CA GLU A 183 11.22 -4.36 -9.43
C GLU A 183 10.23 -5.34 -10.04
N SER A 184 10.61 -6.03 -11.12
CA SER A 184 9.84 -7.13 -11.71
C SER A 184 10.06 -8.46 -10.99
N VAL A 185 11.24 -8.64 -10.38
CA VAL A 185 11.56 -9.79 -9.52
C VAL A 185 11.95 -9.25 -8.16
N LEU A 186 11.11 -9.49 -7.15
CA LEU A 186 11.38 -9.04 -5.79
C LEU A 186 12.57 -9.81 -5.21
N ARG A 187 13.61 -9.07 -4.79
CA ARG A 187 14.82 -9.64 -4.20
C ARG A 187 14.70 -9.97 -2.71
N MET A 188 13.51 -9.79 -2.13
CA MET A 188 13.19 -10.20 -0.77
C MET A 188 12.77 -11.67 -0.73
N GLN A 189 13.16 -12.40 0.32
CA GLN A 189 12.87 -13.83 0.46
C GLN A 189 11.36 -14.17 0.43
N ASN A 190 10.53 -13.29 0.97
CA ASN A 190 9.08 -13.38 0.98
C ASN A 190 8.47 -12.01 1.29
N LEU A 191 7.18 -11.81 1.01
CA LEU A 191 6.42 -10.61 1.39
C LEU A 191 5.62 -10.82 2.68
N ALA A 192 6.22 -11.40 3.73
CA ALA A 192 5.60 -11.53 5.05
C ALA A 192 5.58 -10.18 5.81
N VAL A 193 5.16 -9.12 5.12
CA VAL A 193 5.07 -7.72 5.56
C VAL A 193 3.83 -7.09 4.92
N PHE A 194 3.43 -5.92 5.40
CA PHE A 194 2.52 -5.00 4.70
C PHE A 194 3.30 -3.76 4.29
N LEU A 195 2.83 -3.06 3.26
CA LEU A 195 3.44 -1.92 2.59
C LEU A 195 2.50 -0.71 2.56
#